data_AF-A0A6J6DY12-F1
#
_entry.id   AF-A0A6J6DY12-F1
#
_cell.length_a   1.000
_cell.length_b   1.000
_cell.length_c   1.000
_cell.angle_alpha   90.00
_cell.angle_beta   90.00
_cell.angle_gamma   90.00
#
_symmetry.space_group_name_H-M   'P 1'
#
loop_
_entity.id
_entity.type
_entity.pdbx_description
1 polymer ?
#
loop_
_entity_poly.entity_id
_entity_poly.type
_entity_poly.pdbx_seq_one_letter_code
_entity_poly.pdbx_strand_id
1 'polypeptide(L)'
;MTSFQEYLSLGYWLSESERLAIYKYLLRTRRRKYKSDAISLLNQGNLETNIANGEIAYEFTEGEVRYRARKIGDSEFNNFHRSVGVSKFRVIATSRLVKFFAQAELDVLRNFPIPSSKENREGGYCTNFYPFYDLNYYSNGRGKIIGLFKKLQAKDDELLEELLASA
;
A
#
# COMPACT_ATOMS: atom_id res chain seq x y z
N MET A 1 -20.93 3.60 11.72
CA MET A 1 -20.17 3.85 10.47
C MET A 1 -18.78 4.26 10.90
N THR A 2 -17.79 3.45 10.54
CA THR A 2 -16.38 3.70 10.87
C THR A 2 -15.77 4.51 9.73
N SER A 3 -15.34 5.73 9.99
CA SER A 3 -14.72 6.57 8.96
C SER A 3 -13.33 6.05 8.58
N PHE A 4 -12.86 6.31 7.36
CA PHE A 4 -11.47 6.01 6.99
C PHE A 4 -10.45 6.63 7.96
N GLN A 5 -10.80 7.77 8.59
CA GLN A 5 -9.95 8.42 9.59
C GLN A 5 -9.70 7.55 10.83
N GLU A 6 -10.68 6.76 11.27
CA GLU A 6 -10.52 5.85 12.40
C GLU A 6 -9.49 4.75 12.08
N TYR A 7 -9.49 4.24 10.84
CA TYR A 7 -8.52 3.26 10.37
C TYR A 7 -7.07 3.79 10.35
N LEU A 8 -6.88 5.11 10.27
CA LEU A 8 -5.56 5.73 10.35
C LEU A 8 -4.85 5.49 11.69
N SER A 9 -5.60 5.14 12.73
CA SER A 9 -5.12 4.97 14.11
C SER A 9 -4.95 3.51 14.55
N LEU A 10 -5.46 2.56 13.77
CA LEU A 10 -5.52 1.14 14.17
C LEU A 10 -4.19 0.40 13.98
N GLY A 11 -3.43 0.74 12.95
CA GLY A 11 -2.09 0.19 12.70
C GLY A 11 -2.03 -1.33 12.74
N TYR A 12 -1.32 -1.87 13.75
CA TYR A 12 -1.16 -3.31 13.98
C TYR A 12 -2.48 -4.08 14.14
N TRP A 13 -3.52 -3.43 14.68
CA TRP A 13 -4.80 -4.07 15.00
C TRP A 13 -5.70 -4.34 13.79
N LEU A 14 -5.27 -3.92 12.59
CA LEU A 14 -5.99 -4.19 11.36
C LEU A 14 -5.94 -5.68 11.00
N SER A 15 -7.12 -6.31 10.95
CA SER A 15 -7.31 -7.66 10.41
C SER A 15 -6.93 -7.74 8.93
N GLU A 16 -6.83 -8.95 8.37
CA GLU A 16 -6.53 -9.10 6.94
C GLU A 16 -7.61 -8.54 6.02
N SER A 17 -8.88 -8.77 6.34
CA SER A 17 -10.02 -8.24 5.57
C SER A 17 -10.03 -6.71 5.60
N GLU A 18 -9.83 -6.09 6.76
CA GLU A 18 -9.72 -4.63 6.87
C GLU A 18 -8.55 -4.08 6.06
N ARG A 19 -7.38 -4.72 6.12
CA ARG A 19 -6.23 -4.32 5.30
C ARG A 19 -6.53 -4.43 3.80
N LEU A 20 -7.21 -5.49 3.37
CA LEU A 20 -7.61 -5.66 1.97
C LEU A 20 -8.63 -4.59 1.55
N ALA A 21 -9.61 -4.29 2.40
CA ALA A 21 -10.60 -3.25 2.17
C ALA A 21 -9.93 -1.87 2.06
N ILE A 22 -9.02 -1.52 2.97
CA ILE A 22 -8.23 -0.28 2.93
C ILE A 22 -7.41 -0.20 1.64
N TYR A 23 -6.72 -1.27 1.25
CA TYR A 23 -5.95 -1.29 0.00
C TYR A 23 -6.85 -1.03 -1.22
N LYS A 24 -8.03 -1.67 -1.29
CA LYS A 24 -9.00 -1.44 -2.37
C LYS A 24 -9.57 -0.02 -2.33
N TYR A 25 -9.82 0.52 -1.13
CA TYR A 25 -10.26 1.90 -0.93
C TYR A 25 -9.23 2.90 -1.46
N LEU A 26 -7.97 2.78 -1.04
CA LEU A 26 -6.85 3.61 -1.50
C LEU A 26 -6.72 3.57 -3.03
N LEU A 27 -6.83 2.38 -3.63
CA LEU A 27 -6.81 2.20 -5.08
C LEU A 27 -7.95 2.92 -5.81
N ARG A 28 -9.14 3.01 -5.21
CA ARG A 28 -10.30 3.67 -5.80
C ARG A 28 -10.22 5.19 -5.64
N THR A 29 -9.93 5.66 -4.42
CA THR A 29 -9.99 7.08 -4.08
C THR A 29 -8.75 7.86 -4.51
N ARG A 30 -7.57 7.26 -4.43
CA ARG A 30 -6.29 7.94 -4.73
C ARG A 30 -5.71 7.62 -6.11
N ARG A 31 -6.46 6.91 -6.97
CA ARG A 31 -6.00 6.46 -8.29
C ARG A 31 -5.38 7.58 -9.14
N ARG A 32 -6.00 8.76 -9.18
CA ARG A 32 -5.52 9.91 -9.97
C ARG A 32 -4.19 10.43 -9.43
N LYS A 33 -4.09 10.60 -8.10
CA LYS A 33 -2.86 10.97 -7.43
C LYS A 33 -1.75 9.95 -7.72
N TYR A 34 -1.99 8.66 -7.51
CA TYR A 34 -0.99 7.62 -7.78
C TYR A 34 -0.51 7.58 -9.23
N LYS A 35 -1.37 7.88 -10.21
CA LYS A 35 -0.94 8.02 -11.61
C LYS A 35 0.00 9.21 -11.79
N SER A 36 -0.33 10.35 -11.22
CA SER A 36 0.53 11.55 -11.26
C SER A 36 1.88 11.26 -10.60
N ASP A 37 1.85 10.70 -9.39
CA ASP A 37 3.03 10.30 -8.62
C ASP A 37 3.91 9.32 -9.39
N ALA A 38 3.30 8.36 -10.09
CA ALA A 38 4.04 7.37 -10.88
C ALA A 38 4.75 8.02 -12.08
N ILE A 39 4.10 8.99 -12.72
CA ILE A 39 4.71 9.76 -13.82
C ILE A 39 5.87 10.59 -13.28
N SER A 40 5.69 11.27 -12.15
CA SER A 40 6.75 12.05 -11.50
C SER A 40 7.95 11.18 -11.13
N LEU A 41 7.72 10.06 -10.44
CA LEU A 41 8.78 9.13 -10.03
C LEU A 41 9.56 8.57 -11.23
N LEU A 42 8.87 8.17 -12.30
CA LEU A 42 9.51 7.64 -13.51
C LEU A 42 10.33 8.71 -14.27
N ASN A 43 10.03 10.00 -14.09
CA ASN A 43 10.77 11.09 -14.72
C ASN A 43 11.90 11.63 -13.84
N GLN A 44 11.69 11.69 -12.51
CA GLN A 44 12.60 12.35 -11.56
C GLN A 44 13.54 11.37 -10.85
N GLY A 45 13.20 10.08 -10.81
CA GLY A 45 13.98 9.05 -10.12
C GLY A 45 13.68 8.92 -8.62
N ASN A 46 13.06 9.92 -8.00
CA ASN A 46 12.64 9.87 -6.61
C ASN A 46 11.24 10.49 -6.42
N LEU A 47 10.61 10.14 -5.31
CA LEU A 47 9.33 10.70 -4.88
C LEU A 47 9.18 10.52 -3.37
N GLU A 48 8.76 11.56 -2.66
CA GLU A 48 8.39 11.47 -1.25
C GLU A 48 6.91 11.75 -1.05
N THR A 49 6.29 10.98 -0.16
CA THR A 49 4.88 11.10 0.22
C THR A 49 4.71 10.76 1.70
N ASN A 50 3.51 10.92 2.24
CA ASN A 50 3.20 10.54 3.61
C ASN A 50 1.78 9.98 3.75
N ILE A 51 1.59 9.13 4.75
CA ILE A 51 0.28 8.65 5.19
C ILE A 51 0.31 8.39 6.70
N ALA A 52 -0.78 8.72 7.39
CA ALA A 52 -0.86 8.62 8.85
C ALA A 52 0.36 9.31 9.50
N ASN A 53 1.13 8.60 10.32
CA ASN A 53 2.32 9.12 10.97
C ASN A 53 3.63 8.66 10.30
N GLY A 54 3.57 8.25 9.03
CA GLY A 54 4.69 7.73 8.28
C GLY A 54 5.02 8.53 7.03
N GLU A 55 6.31 8.71 6.78
CA GLU A 55 6.87 9.24 5.54
C GLU A 55 7.37 8.09 4.66
N ILE A 56 7.20 8.21 3.35
CA ILE A 56 7.55 7.21 2.36
C ILE A 56 8.46 7.84 1.32
N ALA A 57 9.66 7.29 1.16
CA ALA A 57 10.58 7.66 0.10
C ALA A 57 10.64 6.54 -0.93
N TYR A 58 10.37 6.88 -2.18
CA TYR A 58 10.46 6.01 -3.34
C TYR A 58 11.68 6.34 -4.16
N GLU A 59 12.33 5.30 -4.69
CA GLU A 59 13.49 5.43 -5.57
C GLU A 59 13.29 4.55 -6.80
N PHE A 60 13.58 5.11 -7.98
CA PHE A 60 13.55 4.45 -9.26
C PHE A 60 14.96 4.38 -9.86
N THR A 61 15.51 3.16 -9.91
CA THR A 61 16.87 2.90 -10.40
C THR A 61 16.87 1.61 -11.21
N GLU A 62 17.52 1.63 -12.38
CA GLU A 62 17.74 0.42 -13.22
C GLU A 62 16.47 -0.40 -13.56
N GLY A 63 15.31 0.25 -13.72
CA GLY A 63 14.07 -0.45 -14.05
C GLY A 63 13.36 -1.06 -12.83
N GLU A 64 13.82 -0.77 -11.61
CA GLU A 64 13.21 -1.18 -10.35
C GLU A 64 12.78 0.04 -9.54
N VAL A 65 11.57 -0.02 -8.99
CA VAL A 65 11.10 0.94 -7.99
C VAL A 65 11.11 0.29 -6.62
N ARG A 66 11.69 0.98 -5.62
CA ARG A 66 11.76 0.54 -4.23
C ARG A 66 11.21 1.61 -3.32
N TYR A 67 10.75 1.22 -2.14
CA TYR A 67 10.35 2.18 -1.11
C TYR A 67 10.93 1.85 0.25
N ARG A 68 11.20 2.89 1.03
CA ARG A 68 11.54 2.86 2.45
C ARG A 68 10.64 3.82 3.20
N ALA A 69 10.49 3.60 4.50
CA ALA A 69 9.62 4.42 5.32
C ALA A 69 10.26 4.75 6.67
N ARG A 70 9.79 5.84 7.28
CA ARG A 70 10.11 6.23 8.65
C ARG A 70 8.89 6.85 9.31
N LYS A 71 8.94 6.95 10.64
CA LYS A 71 7.96 7.74 11.38
C LYS A 71 8.28 9.23 11.19
N ILE A 72 7.24 10.07 11.14
CA ILE A 72 7.42 11.53 11.07
C ILE A 72 8.23 11.97 12.29
N GLY A 73 9.30 12.74 12.04
CA GLY A 73 10.21 13.26 13.06
C GLY A 73 11.44 12.38 13.33
N ASP A 74 11.50 11.16 12.79
CA ASP A 74 12.70 10.34 12.88
C ASP A 74 13.79 10.85 11.90
N SER A 75 15.05 10.77 12.31
CA SER A 75 16.17 11.33 11.55
C SER A 75 16.48 10.55 10.27
N GLU A 76 16.33 9.23 10.27
CA GLU A 76 16.76 8.36 9.17
C GLU A 76 15.62 7.50 8.63
N PHE A 77 15.66 7.22 7.34
CA PHE A 77 14.82 6.19 6.75
C PHE A 77 15.36 4.80 7.05
N ASN A 78 14.45 3.86 7.29
CA ASN A 78 14.79 2.45 7.44
C ASN A 78 15.30 1.85 6.10
N ASN A 79 15.70 0.57 6.14
CA ASN A 79 15.99 -0.21 4.93
C ASN A 79 14.78 -0.26 3.98
N PHE A 80 15.04 -0.49 2.68
CA PHE A 80 13.96 -0.71 1.70
C PHE A 80 13.07 -1.89 2.09
N HIS A 81 11.76 -1.67 2.08
CA HIS A 81 10.78 -2.66 2.53
C HIS A 81 10.24 -3.52 1.40
N ARG A 82 10.06 -2.94 0.20
CA ARG A 82 9.68 -3.69 -1.00
C ARG A 82 10.29 -3.08 -2.25
N SER A 83 10.38 -3.92 -3.27
CA SER A 83 10.71 -3.51 -4.61
C SER A 83 9.72 -4.05 -5.65
N VAL A 84 9.71 -3.40 -6.80
CA VAL A 84 8.94 -3.82 -7.96
C VAL A 84 9.66 -3.47 -9.25
N GLY A 85 9.93 -4.49 -10.08
CA GLY A 85 10.38 -4.27 -11.45
C GLY A 85 9.28 -3.60 -12.28
N VAL A 86 9.63 -2.57 -13.03
CA VAL A 86 8.74 -1.82 -13.92
C VAL A 86 9.10 -2.05 -15.38
N SER A 87 8.08 -2.04 -16.24
CA SER A 87 8.28 -2.19 -17.69
C SER A 87 8.84 -0.92 -18.30
N LYS A 88 9.58 -1.04 -19.41
CA LYS A 88 9.95 0.12 -20.25
C LYS A 88 8.73 0.82 -20.85
N PHE A 89 7.60 0.11 -20.99
CA PHE A 89 6.34 0.69 -21.47
C PHE A 89 5.65 1.50 -20.37
N ARG A 90 5.62 2.82 -20.52
CA ARG A 90 5.11 3.77 -19.51
C ARG A 90 3.71 3.44 -19.00
N VAL A 91 2.78 3.03 -19.86
CA VAL A 91 1.41 2.69 -19.45
C VAL A 91 1.38 1.48 -18.51
N ILE A 92 2.17 0.45 -18.81
CA ILE A 92 2.29 -0.77 -17.98
C ILE A 92 2.98 -0.44 -16.66
N ALA A 93 4.08 0.32 -16.71
CA ALA A 93 4.80 0.79 -15.52
C ALA A 93 3.87 1.59 -14.60
N THR A 94 3.17 2.58 -15.13
CA THR A 94 2.24 3.43 -14.37
C THR A 94 1.14 2.60 -13.70
N SER A 95 0.50 1.68 -14.45
CA SER A 95 -0.54 0.80 -13.90
C SER A 95 -0.02 -0.10 -12.77
N ARG A 96 1.23 -0.55 -12.88
CA ARG A 96 1.90 -1.34 -11.84
C ARG A 96 2.23 -0.49 -10.61
N LEU A 97 2.75 0.72 -10.81
CA LEU A 97 3.11 1.63 -9.72
C LEU A 97 1.90 2.11 -8.93
N VAL A 98 0.74 2.31 -9.56
CA VAL A 98 -0.51 2.63 -8.86
C VAL A 98 -0.84 1.59 -7.78
N LYS A 99 -0.64 0.30 -8.08
CA LYS A 99 -0.87 -0.79 -7.12
C LYS A 99 0.22 -0.87 -6.06
N PHE A 100 1.46 -0.59 -6.47
CA PHE A 100 2.61 -0.56 -5.58
C PHE A 100 2.47 0.54 -4.51
N PHE A 101 2.08 1.75 -4.90
CA PHE A 101 1.87 2.86 -3.97
C PHE A 101 0.74 2.60 -2.98
N ALA A 102 -0.40 2.05 -3.45
CA ALA A 102 -1.49 1.67 -2.54
C ALA A 102 -1.03 0.62 -1.51
N GLN A 103 -0.18 -0.34 -1.92
CA GLN A 103 0.40 -1.31 -0.99
C GLN A 103 1.40 -0.68 -0.02
N ALA A 104 2.27 0.21 -0.51
CA ALA A 104 3.24 0.91 0.32
C ALA A 104 2.55 1.79 1.36
N GLU A 105 1.53 2.56 0.98
CA GLU A 105 0.73 3.36 1.91
C GLU A 105 0.03 2.49 2.96
N LEU A 106 -0.52 1.32 2.59
CA LEU A 106 -1.10 0.39 3.55
C LEU A 106 -0.04 -0.17 4.51
N ASP A 107 1.12 -0.60 4.00
CA ASP A 107 2.20 -1.12 4.82
C ASP A 107 2.66 -0.03 5.82
N VAL A 108 2.80 1.21 5.38
CA VAL A 108 3.21 2.35 6.20
C VAL A 108 2.14 2.69 7.25
N LEU A 109 0.86 2.73 6.86
CA LEU A 109 -0.25 2.90 7.79
C LEU A 109 -0.24 1.87 8.91
N ARG A 110 0.02 0.60 8.59
CA ARG A 110 0.06 -0.49 9.56
C ARG A 110 1.16 -0.30 10.60
N ASN A 111 2.30 0.25 10.19
CA ASN A 111 3.51 0.37 11.02
C ASN A 111 3.63 1.73 11.72
N PHE A 112 3.11 2.79 11.12
CA PHE A 112 3.15 4.15 11.64
C PHE A 112 1.74 4.76 11.68
N PRO A 113 0.82 4.18 12.46
CA PRO A 113 -0.51 4.74 12.63
C PRO A 113 -0.44 6.12 13.32
N ILE A 114 -1.50 6.91 13.16
CA ILE A 114 -1.69 8.11 13.97
C ILE A 114 -1.76 7.68 15.44
N PRO A 115 -0.98 8.31 16.35
CA PRO A 115 -1.04 7.99 17.77
C PRO A 115 -2.48 8.06 18.28
N SER A 116 -2.91 7.00 18.97
CA SER A 116 -4.21 6.93 19.65
C SER A 116 -4.02 6.38 21.06
N SER A 117 -5.11 6.30 21.83
CA SER A 117 -5.07 5.74 23.19
C SER A 117 -4.71 4.25 23.26
N LYS A 118 -4.69 3.54 22.13
CA LYS A 118 -4.23 2.15 22.05
C LYS A 118 -2.71 2.13 22.01
N GLU A 119 -2.08 1.33 22.87
CA GLU A 119 -0.64 1.15 22.87
C GLU A 119 -0.16 0.69 21.48
N ASN A 120 0.75 1.47 20.90
CA ASN A 120 1.50 1.03 19.74
C ASN A 120 2.53 0.01 20.22
N ARG A 121 2.46 -1.22 19.71
CA ARG A 121 3.54 -2.19 19.94
C ARG A 121 4.81 -1.70 19.27
N GLU A 122 5.86 -1.50 20.07
CA GLU A 122 7.22 -1.39 19.55
C GLU A 122 7.62 -2.75 18.94
N GLY A 123 7.94 -2.75 17.65
CA GLY A 123 8.26 -3.96 16.90
C GLY A 123 8.87 -3.64 15.53
N GLY A 124 9.33 -4.67 14.82
CA GLY A 124 9.87 -4.52 13.47
C GLY A 124 8.81 -4.15 12.42
N TYR A 125 9.26 -3.65 11.27
CA TYR A 125 8.38 -3.24 10.18
C TYR A 125 7.65 -4.45 9.56
N CYS A 126 6.33 -4.48 9.68
CA CYS A 126 5.46 -5.58 9.32
C CYS A 126 4.86 -5.43 7.91
N THR A 127 5.14 -6.38 7.03
CA THR A 127 4.61 -6.46 5.67
C THR A 127 3.84 -7.75 5.40
N ASN A 128 2.88 -7.75 4.48
CA ASN A 128 2.35 -9.01 3.93
C ASN A 128 3.43 -9.77 3.15
N PHE A 129 3.45 -11.09 3.27
CA PHE A 129 4.34 -11.93 2.46
C PHE A 129 4.06 -11.74 0.96
N TYR A 130 2.81 -11.95 0.54
CA TYR A 130 2.33 -11.54 -0.78
C TYR A 130 1.58 -10.20 -0.69
N PRO A 131 1.98 -9.16 -1.43
CA PRO A 131 1.20 -7.93 -1.50
C PRO A 131 -0.14 -8.19 -2.22
N PHE A 132 -1.17 -7.42 -1.92
CA PHE A 132 -2.54 -7.66 -2.41
C PHE A 132 -2.70 -7.50 -3.93
N TYR A 133 -1.73 -6.87 -4.59
CA TYR A 133 -1.67 -6.81 -6.04
C TYR A 133 -1.07 -8.05 -6.69
N ASP A 134 -0.34 -8.90 -5.95
CA ASP A 134 0.18 -10.16 -6.46
C ASP A 134 -0.94 -11.21 -6.48
N LEU A 135 -1.07 -11.92 -7.60
CA LEU A 135 -2.05 -12.99 -7.72
C LEU A 135 -1.76 -14.16 -6.78
N ASN A 136 -0.50 -14.32 -6.35
CA ASN A 136 -0.13 -15.32 -5.34
C ASN A 136 -0.81 -15.10 -3.98
N TYR A 137 -1.23 -13.87 -3.68
CA TYR A 137 -2.05 -13.60 -2.49
C TYR A 137 -3.35 -14.42 -2.52
N TYR A 138 -4.10 -14.35 -3.62
CA TYR A 138 -5.40 -15.00 -3.76
C TYR A 138 -5.29 -16.53 -3.83
N SER A 139 -4.14 -17.07 -4.25
CA SER A 139 -3.92 -18.52 -4.32
C SER A 139 -3.19 -19.11 -3.12
N ASN A 140 -2.79 -18.30 -2.13
CA ASN A 140 -1.89 -18.71 -1.06
C ASN A 140 -0.62 -19.38 -1.62
N GLY A 141 0.00 -18.73 -2.61
CA GLY A 141 1.24 -19.22 -3.23
C GLY A 141 1.08 -20.38 -4.22
N ARG A 142 -0.14 -20.89 -4.45
CA ARG A 142 -0.40 -21.98 -5.43
C ARG A 142 -0.31 -21.53 -6.90
N GLY A 143 0.31 -20.39 -7.17
CA GLY A 143 0.52 -19.85 -8.50
C GLY A 143 -0.52 -18.83 -8.96
N LYS A 144 -0.14 -18.05 -9.98
CA LYS A 144 -0.87 -16.86 -10.43
C LYS A 144 -2.15 -17.18 -11.20
N ILE A 145 -2.21 -18.31 -11.90
CA ILE A 145 -3.41 -18.73 -12.66
C ILE A 145 -4.56 -19.01 -11.70
N ILE A 146 -4.33 -19.85 -10.67
CA ILE A 146 -5.30 -20.12 -9.61
C ILE A 146 -5.68 -18.81 -8.89
N GLY A 147 -4.70 -17.93 -8.67
CA GLY A 147 -4.90 -16.64 -8.04
C GLY A 147 -5.84 -15.73 -8.83
N LEU A 148 -5.72 -15.72 -10.16
CA LEU A 148 -6.60 -14.96 -11.03
C LEU A 148 -8.05 -15.45 -10.94
N PHE A 149 -8.30 -16.76 -11.02
CA PHE A 149 -9.64 -17.33 -10.88
C PHE A 149 -10.27 -16.98 -9.53
N LYS A 150 -9.53 -17.15 -8.43
CA LYS A 150 -10.00 -16.81 -7.09
C LYS A 150 -10.26 -15.32 -6.92
N LYS A 151 -9.43 -14.46 -7.50
CA LYS A 151 -9.64 -13.01 -7.48
C LYS A 151 -10.92 -12.59 -8.19
N LEU A 152 -11.24 -13.22 -9.32
CA LEU A 152 -12.47 -12.93 -10.08
C LEU A 152 -13.74 -13.41 -9.35
N GLN A 153 -13.64 -14.46 -8.54
CA GLN A 153 -14.73 -14.98 -7.73
C GLN A 153 -14.92 -14.21 -6.41
N ALA A 154 -13.91 -13.46 -5.97
CA ALA A 154 -13.99 -12.65 -4.76
C ALA A 154 -15.00 -11.51 -4.96
N LYS A 155 -16.06 -11.51 -4.16
CA LYS A 155 -16.99 -10.38 -4.09
C LYS A 155 -16.31 -9.18 -3.43
N ASP A 156 -16.76 -7.99 -3.79
CA ASP A 156 -16.35 -6.80 -3.05
C ASP A 156 -16.94 -6.84 -1.63
N ASP A 157 -16.13 -6.37 -0.69
CA ASP A 157 -16.35 -6.52 0.74
C ASP A 157 -17.31 -5.42 1.21
N GLU A 158 -18.25 -5.75 2.11
CA GLU A 158 -19.15 -4.79 2.75
C GLU A 158 -18.35 -3.64 3.39
N LEU A 159 -17.20 -3.95 4.00
CA LEU A 159 -16.30 -2.97 4.60
C LEU A 159 -15.77 -1.95 3.58
N LEU A 160 -15.58 -2.34 2.32
CA LEU A 160 -15.12 -1.43 1.27
C LEU A 160 -16.22 -0.45 0.88
N GLU A 161 -17.46 -0.92 0.79
CA GLU A 161 -18.61 -0.05 0.51
C GLU A 161 -18.85 0.92 1.67
N GLU A 162 -18.70 0.48 2.92
CA GLU A 162 -18.74 1.36 4.10
C GLU A 162 -17.66 2.45 4.05
N LEU A 163 -16.41 2.07 3.74
CA LEU A 163 -15.31 3.03 3.59
C LEU A 163 -15.59 4.05 2.48
N LEU A 164 -16.13 3.62 1.35
CA LEU A 164 -16.47 4.50 0.23
C LEU A 164 -17.65 5.43 0.56
N ALA A 165 -18.63 4.96 1.33
CA ALA A 165 -19.74 5.79 1.80
C ALA A 165 -19.31 6.85 2.83
N SER A 166 -18.17 6.64 3.50
CA SER A 166 -17.59 7.57 4.47
C SER A 166 -16.65 8.64 3.88
N ALA A 167 -16.42 8.61 2.56
CA ALA A 167 -15.41 9.42 1.86
C ALA A 167 -15.91 10.76 1.31
#